data_AF-A0A0M5M2R8-F1
#
_entry.id   AF-A0A0M5M2R8-F1
#
_cell.length_a   1.000
_cell.length_b   1.000
_cell.length_c   1.000
_cell.angle_alpha   90.00
_cell.angle_beta   90.00
_cell.angle_gamma   90.00
#
_symmetry.space_group_name_H-M   'P 1'
#
loop_
_entity.id
_entity.type
_entity.pdbx_description
1 polymer ?
#
loop_
_entity_poly.entity_id
_entity_poly.type
_entity_poly.pdbx_seq_one_letter_code
_entity_poly.pdbx_strand_id
1 'polypeptide(L)'
;MQESPISLSTERQRAAAGYGSIMSGIADLLDGIGETDWELSTECTGWSVRDIAAHLLGAQEDGMSVPTALRRRRTGKRRYPGLSLLDAANQVQIDSHAQKSTQDLALNYRANIPKLAKRVERFPKVLAHIPVDKTMAPGNSPLRLGYLYNVIYLRDAWMHGIDLARTTGHPRPVSDMEAMVVEQIMADASIQWGAGPGLEVELTGEICGSWQLGRPGRPSLATAVGLDLCRRLSGREPDTEVLAVSASPAQVDKLARLRIVF
;
A
#
# COMPACT_ATOMS: atom_id res chain seq x y z
N MET A 1 8.10 -14.19 26.51
CA MET A 1 6.94 -14.52 25.67
C MET A 1 7.49 -15.20 24.43
N GLN A 2 7.09 -16.44 24.14
CA GLN A 2 7.62 -17.16 22.98
C GLN A 2 7.01 -16.58 21.70
N GLU A 3 7.86 -16.09 20.80
CA GLU A 3 7.45 -15.87 19.41
C GLU A 3 7.14 -17.23 18.80
N SER A 4 5.90 -17.42 18.35
CA SER A 4 5.53 -18.61 17.59
C SER A 4 6.19 -18.50 16.20
N PRO A 5 6.97 -19.51 15.74
CA PRO A 5 7.72 -19.41 14.50
C PRO A 5 6.80 -19.58 13.30
N ILE A 6 6.12 -18.49 12.91
CA ILE A 6 5.47 -18.38 11.60
C ILE A 6 6.56 -18.55 10.55
N SER A 7 6.50 -19.65 9.80
CA SER A 7 7.50 -19.99 8.79
C SER A 7 7.48 -18.98 7.63
N LEU A 8 8.65 -18.71 7.04
CA LEU A 8 8.79 -17.98 5.77
C LEU A 8 8.03 -18.66 4.59
N SER A 9 7.47 -19.87 4.77
CA SER A 9 6.47 -20.44 3.86
C SER A 9 5.08 -19.87 4.10
N THR A 10 4.62 -19.83 5.36
CA THR A 10 3.28 -19.36 5.73
C THR A 10 3.11 -17.86 5.49
N GLU A 11 4.16 -17.05 5.69
CA GLU A 11 4.11 -15.62 5.34
C GLU A 11 3.87 -15.37 3.85
N ARG A 12 4.59 -16.10 2.97
CA ARG A 12 4.43 -15.95 1.51
C ARG A 12 3.12 -16.52 0.99
N GLN A 13 2.58 -17.55 1.65
CA GLN A 13 1.23 -18.05 1.38
C GLN A 13 0.17 -17.02 1.81
N ARG A 14 0.31 -16.40 2.99
CA ARG A 14 -0.58 -15.32 3.47
C ARG A 14 -0.51 -14.11 2.53
N ALA A 15 0.69 -13.70 2.10
CA ALA A 15 0.87 -12.64 1.10
C ALA A 15 0.21 -12.98 -0.24
N ALA A 16 0.45 -14.17 -0.80
CA ALA A 16 -0.16 -14.61 -2.06
C ALA A 16 -1.69 -14.70 -2.00
N ALA A 17 -2.26 -15.14 -0.87
CA ALA A 17 -3.69 -15.11 -0.63
C ALA A 17 -4.22 -13.67 -0.55
N GLY A 18 -3.48 -12.75 0.09
CA GLY A 18 -3.79 -11.32 0.13
C GLY A 18 -3.83 -10.70 -1.27
N TYR A 19 -2.83 -10.99 -2.12
CA TYR A 19 -2.84 -10.60 -3.54
C TYR A 19 -4.08 -11.12 -4.28
N GLY A 20 -4.49 -12.37 -4.02
CA GLY A 20 -5.72 -12.93 -4.58
C GLY A 20 -6.98 -12.19 -4.13
N SER A 21 -7.21 -12.09 -2.81
CA SER A 21 -8.44 -11.54 -2.23
C SER A 21 -8.57 -10.03 -2.49
N ILE A 22 -7.55 -9.23 -2.12
CA ILE A 22 -7.60 -7.76 -2.21
C ILE A 22 -7.70 -7.29 -3.68
N MET A 23 -6.86 -7.82 -4.57
CA MET A 23 -6.91 -7.39 -5.98
C MET A 23 -8.18 -7.87 -6.70
N SER A 24 -8.84 -8.94 -6.25
CA SER A 24 -10.12 -9.35 -6.83
C SER A 24 -11.21 -8.34 -6.51
N GLY A 25 -11.30 -7.87 -5.25
CA GLY A 25 -12.23 -6.78 -4.89
C GLY A 25 -11.95 -5.46 -5.62
N ILE A 26 -10.69 -5.15 -5.90
CA ILE A 26 -10.32 -4.00 -6.75
C ILE A 26 -10.76 -4.23 -8.20
N ALA A 27 -10.60 -5.43 -8.75
CA ALA A 27 -11.08 -5.76 -10.09
C ALA A 27 -12.62 -5.69 -10.18
N ASP A 28 -13.33 -6.13 -9.14
CA ASP A 28 -14.79 -6.03 -9.04
C ASP A 28 -15.26 -4.57 -9.01
N LEU A 29 -14.49 -3.69 -8.36
CA LEU A 29 -14.71 -2.25 -8.43
C LEU A 29 -14.44 -1.71 -9.83
N LEU A 30 -13.28 -2.01 -10.43
CA LEU A 30 -12.89 -1.53 -11.77
C LEU A 30 -13.89 -1.92 -12.87
N ASP A 31 -14.45 -3.13 -12.80
CA ASP A 31 -15.49 -3.60 -13.74
C ASP A 31 -16.83 -2.87 -13.54
N GLY A 32 -17.03 -2.18 -12.41
CA GLY A 32 -18.23 -1.39 -12.11
C GLY A 32 -18.15 0.10 -12.46
N ILE A 33 -16.96 0.65 -12.71
CA ILE A 33 -16.76 2.10 -12.91
C ILE A 33 -17.47 2.57 -14.18
N GLY A 34 -18.39 3.54 -14.04
CA GLY A 34 -19.12 4.15 -15.16
C GLY A 34 -18.20 4.87 -16.15
N GLU A 35 -18.59 4.90 -17.43
CA GLU A 35 -17.76 5.47 -18.52
C GLU A 35 -17.28 6.91 -18.25
N THR A 36 -18.11 7.72 -17.58
CA THR A 36 -17.80 9.11 -17.20
C THR A 36 -16.79 9.23 -16.06
N ASP A 37 -16.69 8.22 -15.21
CA ASP A 37 -16.03 8.34 -13.90
C ASP A 37 -14.53 8.05 -13.99
N TRP A 38 -14.11 7.43 -15.11
CA TRP A 38 -12.72 7.14 -15.44
C TRP A 38 -11.82 8.38 -15.54
N GLU A 39 -12.37 9.53 -15.92
CA GLU A 39 -11.62 10.79 -16.06
C GLU A 39 -11.72 11.69 -14.81
N LEU A 40 -12.39 11.23 -13.74
CA LEU A 40 -12.43 11.97 -12.47
C LEU A 40 -11.04 12.08 -11.86
N SER A 41 -10.69 13.28 -11.40
CA SER A 41 -9.45 13.55 -10.67
C SER A 41 -9.51 12.96 -9.26
N THR A 42 -8.46 12.25 -8.86
CA THR A 42 -8.37 11.54 -7.58
C THR A 42 -7.63 12.36 -6.52
N GLU A 43 -7.60 11.89 -5.27
CA GLU A 43 -6.76 12.48 -4.22
C GLU A 43 -5.24 12.35 -4.53
N CYS A 44 -4.86 11.44 -5.44
CA CYS A 44 -3.50 11.36 -5.97
C CYS A 44 -3.28 12.48 -6.99
N THR A 45 -2.66 13.59 -6.56
CA THR A 45 -2.48 14.81 -7.35
C THR A 45 -1.99 14.55 -8.77
N GLY A 46 -2.81 14.91 -9.76
CA GLY A 46 -2.51 14.79 -11.18
C GLY A 46 -2.86 13.44 -11.81
N TRP A 47 -3.45 12.50 -11.05
CA TRP A 47 -3.93 11.21 -11.55
C TRP A 47 -5.45 11.16 -11.57
N SER A 48 -6.00 10.75 -12.70
CA SER A 48 -7.40 10.33 -12.85
C SER A 48 -7.63 8.90 -12.31
N VAL A 49 -8.88 8.50 -12.23
CA VAL A 49 -9.29 7.10 -11.98
C VAL A 49 -8.65 6.15 -13.01
N ARG A 50 -8.59 6.55 -14.28
CA ARG A 50 -7.88 5.86 -15.37
C ARG A 50 -6.38 5.72 -15.10
N ASP A 51 -5.74 6.76 -14.58
CA ASP A 51 -4.31 6.73 -14.25
C ASP A 51 -4.02 5.80 -13.06
N ILE A 52 -4.86 5.79 -12.02
CA ILE A 52 -4.73 4.81 -10.93
C ILE A 52 -4.84 3.38 -11.47
N ALA A 53 -5.83 3.08 -12.33
CA ALA A 53 -5.97 1.74 -12.90
C ALA A 53 -4.78 1.35 -13.81
N ALA A 54 -4.22 2.30 -14.56
CA ALA A 54 -3.03 2.12 -15.38
C ALA A 54 -1.75 1.90 -14.55
N HIS A 55 -1.59 2.63 -13.43
CA HIS A 55 -0.56 2.40 -12.42
C HIS A 55 -0.70 1.00 -11.80
N LEU A 56 -1.89 0.65 -11.30
CA LEU A 56 -2.18 -0.66 -10.70
C LEU A 56 -1.84 -1.83 -11.63
N LEU A 57 -2.21 -1.75 -12.92
CA LEU A 57 -1.85 -2.75 -13.91
C LEU A 57 -0.34 -2.79 -14.18
N GLY A 58 0.32 -1.63 -14.32
CA GLY A 58 1.78 -1.56 -14.47
C GLY A 58 2.55 -2.09 -13.25
N ALA A 59 2.03 -1.88 -12.05
CA ALA A 59 2.56 -2.41 -10.80
C ALA A 59 2.44 -3.94 -10.74
N GLN A 60 1.36 -4.53 -11.25
CA GLN A 60 1.26 -5.99 -11.39
C GLN A 60 2.32 -6.55 -12.37
N GLU A 61 2.58 -5.86 -13.49
CA GLU A 61 3.59 -6.27 -14.47
C GLU A 61 5.02 -6.18 -13.92
N ASP A 62 5.34 -5.11 -13.19
CA ASP A 62 6.60 -4.95 -12.45
C ASP A 62 6.69 -5.98 -11.30
N GLY A 63 5.55 -6.32 -10.71
CA GLY A 63 5.24 -7.45 -9.83
C GLY A 63 5.70 -8.80 -10.40
N MET A 64 5.42 -9.02 -11.69
CA MET A 64 5.77 -10.26 -12.40
C MET A 64 7.21 -10.25 -12.95
N SER A 65 7.75 -9.08 -13.31
CA SER A 65 9.01 -8.96 -14.07
C SER A 65 9.96 -7.88 -13.50
N VAL A 66 10.97 -8.33 -12.76
CA VAL A 66 12.09 -7.48 -12.29
C VAL A 66 12.78 -6.73 -13.45
N PRO A 67 13.07 -7.34 -14.62
CA PRO A 67 13.61 -6.60 -15.77
C PRO A 67 12.69 -5.48 -16.28
N THR A 68 11.36 -5.67 -16.25
CA THR A 68 10.39 -4.64 -16.63
C THR A 68 10.45 -3.47 -15.64
N ALA A 69 10.40 -3.75 -14.34
CA ALA A 69 10.51 -2.74 -13.29
C ALA A 69 11.82 -1.91 -13.40
N LEU A 70 12.95 -2.58 -13.63
CA LEU A 70 14.24 -1.90 -13.83
C LEU A 70 14.28 -1.07 -15.13
N ARG A 71 13.64 -1.55 -16.21
CA ARG A 71 13.50 -0.79 -17.46
C ARG A 71 12.63 0.44 -17.26
N ARG A 72 11.46 0.32 -16.61
CA ARG A 72 10.57 1.45 -16.30
C ARG A 72 11.27 2.52 -15.49
N ARG A 73 11.95 2.15 -14.40
CA ARG A 73 12.75 3.07 -13.56
C ARG A 73 13.85 3.81 -14.36
N ARG A 74 14.59 3.10 -15.21
CA ARG A 74 15.61 3.72 -16.11
C ARG A 74 14.98 4.69 -17.12
N THR A 75 13.82 4.33 -17.69
CA THR A 75 13.08 5.19 -18.60
C THR A 75 12.51 6.41 -17.88
N GLY A 76 11.98 6.24 -16.67
CA GLY A 76 11.44 7.29 -15.81
C GLY A 76 12.50 8.33 -15.48
N LYS A 77 13.65 7.91 -14.92
CA LYS A 77 14.79 8.80 -14.63
C LYS A 77 15.23 9.65 -15.83
N ARG A 78 15.04 9.15 -17.06
CA ARG A 78 15.37 9.87 -18.31
C ARG A 78 14.25 10.79 -18.81
N ARG A 79 12.98 10.38 -18.73
CA ARG A 79 11.83 11.18 -19.22
C ARG A 79 11.36 12.23 -18.21
N TYR A 80 11.47 11.92 -16.91
CA TYR A 80 10.92 12.71 -15.81
C TYR A 80 11.99 13.03 -14.75
N PRO A 81 13.08 13.74 -15.12
CA PRO A 81 14.21 14.01 -14.22
C PRO A 81 13.87 14.94 -13.03
N GLY A 82 12.73 15.63 -13.07
CA GLY A 82 12.22 16.46 -11.97
C GLY A 82 11.32 15.73 -10.96
N LEU A 83 10.99 14.46 -11.20
CA LEU A 83 10.21 13.61 -10.29
C LEU A 83 11.13 12.72 -9.43
N SER A 84 10.61 12.16 -8.34
CA SER A 84 11.35 11.12 -7.61
C SER A 84 11.51 9.87 -8.49
N LEU A 85 12.47 8.98 -8.16
CA LEU A 85 12.67 7.74 -8.92
C LEU A 85 11.48 6.78 -8.86
N LEU A 86 10.58 6.94 -7.88
CA LEU A 86 9.34 6.18 -7.78
C LEU A 86 8.27 6.81 -8.68
N ASP A 87 7.96 8.09 -8.50
CA ASP A 87 6.92 8.77 -9.29
C ASP A 87 7.26 8.77 -10.78
N ALA A 88 8.54 8.91 -11.14
CA ALA A 88 9.01 8.80 -12.51
C ALA A 88 8.83 7.38 -13.10
N ALA A 89 8.85 6.33 -12.27
CA ALA A 89 8.58 4.97 -12.71
C ALA A 89 7.08 4.70 -12.84
N ASN A 90 6.27 5.20 -11.88
CA ASN A 90 4.81 5.14 -11.91
C ASN A 90 4.25 5.90 -13.12
N GLN A 91 4.78 7.08 -13.44
CA GLN A 91 4.42 7.81 -14.66
C GLN A 91 4.73 6.98 -15.93
N VAL A 92 5.82 6.20 -15.96
CA VAL A 92 6.09 5.29 -17.08
C VAL A 92 5.16 4.07 -17.11
N GLN A 93 4.62 3.64 -15.96
CA GLN A 93 3.55 2.64 -15.92
C GLN A 93 2.29 3.22 -16.59
N ILE A 94 1.84 4.41 -16.17
CA ILE A 94 0.70 5.13 -16.75
C ILE A 94 0.88 5.37 -18.26
N ASP A 95 2.00 6.00 -18.67
CA ASP A 95 2.33 6.26 -20.08
C ASP A 95 2.23 5.00 -20.95
N SER A 96 2.70 3.85 -20.43
CA SER A 96 2.71 2.58 -21.17
C SER A 96 1.32 1.98 -21.39
N HIS A 97 0.30 2.51 -20.72
CA HIS A 97 -1.10 2.11 -20.81
C HIS A 97 -2.03 3.22 -21.35
N ALA A 98 -1.50 4.41 -21.67
CA ALA A 98 -2.31 5.56 -22.08
C ALA A 98 -3.30 5.25 -23.24
N GLN A 99 -2.86 4.49 -24.24
CA GLN A 99 -3.63 4.18 -25.45
C GLN A 99 -4.70 3.08 -25.29
N LYS A 100 -4.89 2.51 -24.09
CA LYS A 100 -5.35 1.12 -24.00
C LYS A 100 -6.86 0.87 -23.95
N SER A 101 -7.76 1.87 -24.11
CA SER A 101 -9.16 1.79 -23.62
C SER A 101 -9.26 1.74 -22.08
N THR A 102 -10.47 1.75 -21.49
CA THR A 102 -10.73 1.53 -20.04
C THR A 102 -11.06 0.06 -19.76
N GLN A 103 -11.89 -0.56 -20.60
CA GLN A 103 -12.28 -1.97 -20.52
C GLN A 103 -11.06 -2.90 -20.52
N ASP A 104 -10.06 -2.66 -21.37
CA ASP A 104 -8.84 -3.47 -21.36
C ASP A 104 -8.00 -3.25 -20.10
N LEU A 105 -8.04 -2.09 -19.43
CA LEU A 105 -7.33 -1.92 -18.17
C LEU A 105 -7.90 -2.87 -17.11
N ALA A 106 -9.23 -2.86 -16.94
CA ALA A 106 -9.93 -3.73 -15.99
C ALA A 106 -9.74 -5.22 -16.34
N LEU A 107 -9.96 -5.62 -17.60
CA LEU A 107 -9.78 -7.00 -18.07
C LEU A 107 -8.34 -7.51 -17.87
N ASN A 108 -7.33 -6.72 -18.23
CA ASN A 108 -5.93 -7.13 -18.07
C ASN A 108 -5.51 -7.15 -16.59
N TYR A 109 -6.01 -6.22 -15.77
CA TYR A 109 -5.78 -6.20 -14.33
C TYR A 109 -6.32 -7.48 -13.68
N ARG A 110 -7.59 -7.83 -13.94
CA ARG A 110 -8.23 -9.06 -13.44
C ARG A 110 -7.48 -10.31 -13.91
N ALA A 111 -7.11 -10.38 -15.19
CA ALA A 111 -6.41 -11.53 -15.78
C ALA A 111 -4.97 -11.73 -15.24
N ASN A 112 -4.39 -10.74 -14.58
CA ASN A 112 -3.03 -10.81 -14.02
C ASN A 112 -2.98 -11.23 -12.55
N ILE A 113 -4.06 -11.07 -11.78
CA ILE A 113 -4.15 -11.44 -10.36
C ILE A 113 -3.61 -12.86 -10.06
N PRO A 114 -4.11 -13.95 -10.70
CA PRO A 114 -3.64 -15.30 -10.39
C PRO A 114 -2.17 -15.53 -10.79
N LYS A 115 -1.66 -14.79 -11.78
CA LYS A 115 -0.26 -14.88 -12.21
C LYS A 115 0.65 -14.22 -11.16
N LEU A 116 0.25 -13.07 -10.63
CA LEU A 116 0.99 -12.32 -9.62
C LEU A 116 0.97 -13.02 -8.26
N ALA A 117 -0.19 -13.49 -7.79
CA ALA A 117 -0.30 -14.28 -6.55
C ALA A 117 0.64 -15.50 -6.58
N LYS A 118 0.64 -16.25 -7.70
CA LYS A 118 1.53 -17.39 -7.94
C LYS A 118 3.01 -17.00 -8.05
N ARG A 119 3.32 -15.78 -8.51
CA ARG A 119 4.68 -15.23 -8.54
C ARG A 119 5.20 -14.92 -7.14
N VAL A 120 4.35 -14.33 -6.29
CA VAL A 120 4.64 -14.00 -4.88
C VAL A 120 4.86 -15.28 -4.07
N GLU A 121 3.96 -16.26 -4.18
CA GLU A 121 4.09 -17.58 -3.56
C GLU A 121 5.46 -18.24 -3.88
N ARG A 122 5.86 -18.17 -5.15
CA ARG A 122 7.07 -18.83 -5.69
C ARG A 122 8.32 -17.97 -5.65
N PHE A 123 8.29 -16.78 -5.05
CA PHE A 123 9.42 -15.85 -5.10
C PHE A 123 10.66 -16.45 -4.39
N PRO A 124 11.84 -16.55 -5.05
CA PRO A 124 13.00 -17.22 -4.49
C PRO A 124 13.53 -16.53 -3.21
N LYS A 125 13.71 -17.30 -2.13
CA LYS A 125 14.19 -16.79 -0.83
C LYS A 125 15.51 -16.03 -0.92
N VAL A 126 16.45 -16.48 -1.76
CA VAL A 126 17.75 -15.82 -1.96
C VAL A 126 17.58 -14.40 -2.54
N LEU A 127 16.66 -14.23 -3.50
CA LEU A 127 16.37 -12.91 -4.07
C LEU A 127 15.66 -12.00 -3.06
N ALA A 128 14.89 -12.56 -2.13
CA ALA A 128 14.14 -11.79 -1.13
C ALA A 128 15.05 -10.95 -0.20
N HIS A 129 16.32 -11.33 -0.03
CA HIS A 129 17.30 -10.61 0.79
C HIS A 129 18.11 -9.56 0.03
N ILE A 130 17.96 -9.44 -1.29
CA ILE A 130 18.66 -8.42 -2.09
C ILE A 130 18.23 -7.02 -1.61
N PRO A 131 19.18 -6.13 -1.26
CA PRO A 131 18.86 -4.76 -0.91
C PRO A 131 18.38 -4.00 -2.16
N VAL A 132 17.33 -3.21 -1.96
CA VAL A 132 16.84 -2.22 -2.92
C VAL A 132 17.52 -0.89 -2.56
N ASP A 133 17.95 -0.12 -3.56
CA ASP A 133 18.63 1.17 -3.34
C ASP A 133 17.73 2.10 -2.51
N LYS A 134 18.29 2.81 -1.54
CA LYS A 134 17.55 3.70 -0.64
C LYS A 134 16.80 4.81 -1.39
N THR A 135 17.33 5.26 -2.53
CA THR A 135 16.68 6.24 -3.41
C THR A 135 15.44 5.68 -4.15
N MET A 136 15.17 4.38 -4.04
CA MET A 136 14.02 3.70 -4.64
C MET A 136 12.84 3.51 -3.66
N ALA A 137 12.93 4.02 -2.43
CA ALA A 137 11.91 3.91 -1.39
C ALA A 137 11.62 5.27 -0.74
N PRO A 138 10.35 5.64 -0.48
CA PRO A 138 10.02 6.84 0.29
C PRO A 138 10.71 6.81 1.67
N GLY A 139 11.31 7.93 2.07
CA GLY A 139 12.03 8.05 3.35
C GLY A 139 13.45 7.47 3.40
N ASN A 140 14.05 7.02 2.27
CA ASN A 140 15.42 6.48 2.20
C ASN A 140 15.69 5.21 3.05
N SER A 141 14.64 4.48 3.45
CA SER A 141 14.77 3.21 4.17
C SER A 141 15.37 2.12 3.26
N PRO A 142 16.37 1.34 3.72
CA PRO A 142 16.92 0.23 2.94
C PRO A 142 15.91 -0.93 2.89
N LEU A 143 15.04 -0.92 1.88
CA LEU A 143 14.11 -2.02 1.64
C LEU A 143 14.83 -3.26 1.13
N ARG A 144 14.26 -4.43 1.42
CA ARG A 144 14.65 -5.70 0.80
C ARG A 144 13.66 -6.05 -0.28
N LEU A 145 14.13 -6.70 -1.34
CA LEU A 145 13.30 -7.06 -2.50
C LEU A 145 12.07 -7.88 -2.08
N GLY A 146 12.23 -8.83 -1.15
CA GLY A 146 11.10 -9.62 -0.64
C GLY A 146 10.04 -8.78 0.08
N TYR A 147 10.43 -7.70 0.77
CA TYR A 147 9.49 -6.81 1.45
C TYR A 147 8.77 -5.88 0.45
N LEU A 148 9.48 -5.39 -0.58
CA LEU A 148 8.86 -4.64 -1.68
C LEU A 148 7.75 -5.45 -2.37
N TYR A 149 8.01 -6.73 -2.69
CA TYR A 149 7.04 -7.58 -3.37
C TYR A 149 5.97 -8.19 -2.44
N ASN A 150 6.28 -8.51 -1.18
CA ASN A 150 5.32 -9.21 -0.29
C ASN A 150 4.47 -8.27 0.58
N VAL A 151 4.89 -7.00 0.75
CA VAL A 151 4.23 -6.02 1.63
C VAL A 151 3.81 -4.78 0.83
N ILE A 152 4.78 -4.04 0.29
CA ILE A 152 4.56 -2.72 -0.33
C ILE A 152 3.59 -2.81 -1.52
N TYR A 153 3.89 -3.56 -2.58
CA TYR A 153 3.00 -3.67 -3.75
C TYR A 153 1.57 -4.17 -3.46
N LEU A 154 1.33 -4.90 -2.35
CA LEU A 154 -0.02 -5.27 -1.94
C LEU A 154 -0.72 -4.13 -1.18
N ARG A 155 0.04 -3.41 -0.35
CA ARG A 155 -0.42 -2.25 0.42
C ARG A 155 -0.73 -1.05 -0.46
N ASP A 156 0.12 -0.75 -1.45
CA ASP A 156 -0.12 0.24 -2.51
C ASP A 156 -1.45 -0.04 -3.22
N ALA A 157 -1.64 -1.28 -3.69
CA ALA A 157 -2.87 -1.69 -4.35
C ALA A 157 -4.11 -1.56 -3.44
N TRP A 158 -4.01 -1.99 -2.18
CA TRP A 158 -5.08 -1.85 -1.19
C TRP A 158 -5.48 -0.38 -0.97
N MET A 159 -4.50 0.52 -0.83
CA MET A 159 -4.75 1.95 -0.65
C MET A 159 -5.33 2.61 -1.91
N HIS A 160 -4.84 2.26 -3.09
CA HIS A 160 -5.43 2.74 -4.34
C HIS A 160 -6.85 2.18 -4.60
N GLY A 161 -7.18 1.00 -4.07
CA GLY A 161 -8.57 0.53 -4.02
C GLY A 161 -9.50 1.43 -3.19
N ILE A 162 -8.98 2.05 -2.14
CA ILE A 162 -9.69 3.04 -1.33
C ILE A 162 -9.83 4.37 -2.10
N ASP A 163 -8.77 4.83 -2.77
CA ASP A 163 -8.81 6.05 -3.60
C ASP A 163 -9.88 5.96 -4.70
N LEU A 164 -9.93 4.82 -5.40
CA LEU A 164 -10.91 4.54 -6.45
C LEU A 164 -12.35 4.57 -5.91
N ALA A 165 -12.60 3.86 -4.80
CA ALA A 165 -13.92 3.82 -4.16
C ALA A 165 -14.39 5.22 -3.75
N ARG A 166 -13.51 6.01 -3.11
CA ARG A 166 -13.82 7.38 -2.69
C ARG A 166 -14.07 8.33 -3.85
N THR A 167 -13.24 8.25 -4.90
CA THR A 167 -13.34 9.15 -6.07
C THR A 167 -14.59 8.86 -6.91
N THR A 168 -14.96 7.60 -7.05
CA THR A 168 -16.09 7.16 -7.88
C THR A 168 -17.41 7.01 -7.10
N GLY A 169 -17.39 7.07 -5.76
CA GLY A 169 -18.56 6.82 -4.92
C GLY A 169 -18.97 5.34 -4.82
N HIS A 170 -18.18 4.42 -5.39
CA HIS A 170 -18.42 2.99 -5.29
C HIS A 170 -18.13 2.46 -3.87
N PRO A 171 -18.78 1.36 -3.43
CA PRO A 171 -18.42 0.68 -2.19
C PRO A 171 -16.94 0.30 -2.15
N ARG A 172 -16.29 0.52 -1.00
CA ARG A 172 -14.89 0.13 -0.78
C ARG A 172 -14.70 -1.38 -0.97
N PRO A 173 -13.64 -1.84 -1.66
CA PRO A 173 -13.25 -3.24 -1.62
C PRO A 173 -12.88 -3.65 -0.20
N VAL A 174 -13.65 -4.58 0.38
CA VAL A 174 -13.38 -5.18 1.70
C VAL A 174 -12.82 -6.58 1.49
N SER A 175 -11.80 -6.95 2.26
CA SER A 175 -11.16 -8.26 2.17
C SER A 175 -10.88 -8.82 3.57
N ASP A 176 -11.14 -10.11 3.75
CA ASP A 176 -10.73 -10.90 4.92
C ASP A 176 -9.21 -10.86 5.19
N MET A 177 -8.42 -10.48 4.19
CA MET A 177 -6.97 -10.32 4.27
C MET A 177 -6.52 -8.90 4.65
N GLU A 178 -7.42 -7.92 4.80
CA GLU A 178 -7.02 -6.53 5.07
C GLU A 178 -6.37 -6.33 6.45
N ALA A 179 -6.74 -7.16 7.44
CA ALA A 179 -6.08 -7.21 8.75
C ALA A 179 -4.55 -7.43 8.63
N MET A 180 -4.10 -8.24 7.68
CA MET A 180 -2.66 -8.44 7.42
C MET A 180 -1.99 -7.15 6.93
N VAL A 181 -2.65 -6.36 6.09
CA VAL A 181 -2.11 -5.10 5.57
C VAL A 181 -1.99 -4.08 6.70
N VAL A 182 -3.02 -3.99 7.56
CA VAL A 182 -3.05 -3.10 8.72
C VAL A 182 -2.01 -3.52 9.77
N GLU A 183 -1.86 -4.81 10.07
CA GLU A 183 -0.77 -5.35 10.90
C GLU A 183 0.60 -4.87 10.41
N GLN A 184 0.85 -4.94 9.09
CA GLN A 184 2.12 -4.51 8.49
C GLN A 184 2.30 -2.98 8.57
N ILE A 185 1.25 -2.19 8.32
CA ILE A 185 1.30 -0.71 8.42
C ILE A 185 1.66 -0.30 9.86
N MET A 186 1.01 -0.92 10.85
CA MET A 186 1.23 -0.61 12.27
C MET A 186 2.58 -1.13 12.79
N ALA A 187 3.11 -2.21 12.22
CA ALA A 187 4.49 -2.66 12.48
C ALA A 187 5.52 -1.60 12.02
N ASP A 188 5.36 -1.05 10.81
CA ASP A 188 6.23 0.02 10.31
C ASP A 188 6.06 1.32 11.11
N ALA A 189 4.83 1.63 11.54
CA ALA A 189 4.57 2.75 12.44
C ALA A 189 5.27 2.59 13.79
N SER A 190 5.34 1.37 14.33
CA SER A 190 6.08 1.07 15.56
C SER A 190 7.60 1.23 15.36
N ILE A 191 8.13 0.82 14.20
CA ILE A 191 9.54 1.04 13.83
C ILE A 191 9.86 2.53 13.75
N GLN A 192 9.03 3.35 13.08
CA GLN A 192 9.23 4.80 13.00
C GLN A 192 8.99 5.52 14.34
N TRP A 193 8.09 5.01 15.18
CA TRP A 193 7.87 5.53 16.52
C TRP A 193 9.11 5.33 17.41
N GLY A 194 9.79 4.18 17.27
CA GLY A 194 10.99 3.84 18.00
C GLY A 194 10.78 3.60 19.50
N ALA A 195 11.86 3.40 20.25
CA ALA A 195 11.84 3.05 21.68
C ALA A 195 11.49 4.22 22.64
N GLY A 196 10.59 5.11 22.23
CA GLY A 196 10.07 6.21 23.04
C GLY A 196 8.99 5.77 24.05
N PRO A 197 8.28 6.74 24.67
CA PRO A 197 7.13 6.45 25.53
C PRO A 197 6.09 5.55 24.83
N GLY A 198 5.48 4.66 25.61
CA GLY A 198 4.45 3.76 25.11
C GLY A 198 3.18 4.52 24.72
N LEU A 199 2.67 4.23 23.52
CA LEU A 199 1.38 4.69 23.04
C LEU A 199 0.58 3.46 22.57
N GLU A 200 -0.58 3.25 23.17
CA GLU A 200 -1.60 2.34 22.66
C GLU A 200 -2.48 3.11 21.68
N VAL A 201 -2.73 2.52 20.52
CA VAL A 201 -3.53 3.10 19.44
C VAL A 201 -4.71 2.19 19.18
N GLU A 202 -5.90 2.62 19.62
CA GLU A 202 -7.16 1.94 19.40
C GLU A 202 -7.81 2.42 18.09
N LEU A 203 -7.91 1.53 17.10
CA LEU A 203 -8.60 1.80 15.84
C LEU A 203 -10.06 1.38 15.93
N THR A 204 -10.92 2.21 15.34
CA THR A 204 -12.38 2.07 15.33
C THR A 204 -12.94 2.16 13.91
N GLY A 205 -14.21 1.81 13.73
CA GLY A 205 -14.85 1.73 12.41
C GLY A 205 -14.62 0.38 11.74
N GLU A 206 -14.61 0.35 10.40
CA GLU A 206 -14.43 -0.88 9.61
C GLU A 206 -13.09 -1.58 9.89
N ILE A 207 -12.04 -0.80 10.12
CA ILE A 207 -10.71 -1.29 10.50
C ILE A 207 -10.55 -1.02 12.00
N CYS A 208 -10.72 -2.06 12.81
CA CYS A 208 -10.67 -1.97 14.27
C CYS A 208 -9.58 -2.86 14.90
N GLY A 209 -9.11 -2.47 16.09
CA GLY A 209 -8.14 -3.23 16.89
C GLY A 209 -7.31 -2.33 17.82
N SER A 210 -6.33 -2.91 18.51
CA SER A 210 -5.37 -2.13 19.32
C SER A 210 -3.93 -2.50 18.98
N TRP A 211 -3.06 -1.49 18.89
CA TRP A 211 -1.63 -1.64 18.61
C TRP A 211 -0.76 -0.86 19.60
N GLN A 212 0.25 -1.54 20.14
CA GLN A 212 1.27 -0.92 21.00
C GLN A 212 2.43 -0.36 20.17
N LEU A 213 2.67 0.95 20.27
CA LEU A 213 3.86 1.63 19.77
C LEU A 213 4.80 1.97 20.94
N GLY A 214 6.11 1.88 20.73
CA GLY A 214 7.11 2.26 21.73
C GLY A 214 7.27 1.27 22.89
N ARG A 215 7.73 1.75 24.04
CA ARG A 215 8.02 0.87 25.19
C ARG A 215 6.74 0.28 25.81
N PRO A 216 6.69 -1.04 26.07
CA PRO A 216 5.58 -1.66 26.80
C PRO A 216 5.58 -1.21 28.27
N GLY A 217 4.41 -1.25 28.92
CA GLY A 217 4.26 -0.89 30.32
C GLY A 217 2.86 -0.36 30.61
N ARG A 218 2.78 0.90 31.05
CA ARG A 218 1.53 1.68 31.09
C ARG A 218 1.55 2.68 29.94
N PRO A 219 1.10 2.30 28.73
CA PRO A 219 1.05 3.23 27.62
C PRO A 219 0.01 4.32 27.87
N SER A 220 0.20 5.47 27.24
CA SER A 220 -0.91 6.40 27.04
C SER A 220 -1.82 5.89 25.93
N LEU A 221 -3.09 6.30 25.87
CA LEU A 221 -4.06 5.86 24.87
C LEU A 221 -4.44 7.00 23.91
N ALA A 222 -4.41 6.70 22.61
CA ALA A 222 -5.04 7.48 21.55
C ALA A 222 -6.00 6.58 20.76
N THR A 223 -7.03 7.18 20.16
CA THR A 223 -7.98 6.48 19.29
C THR A 223 -8.13 7.17 17.94
N ALA A 224 -8.46 6.42 16.89
CA ALA A 224 -8.70 6.93 15.55
C ALA A 224 -9.70 6.03 14.79
N VAL A 225 -10.28 6.54 13.70
CA VAL A 225 -10.90 5.67 12.70
C VAL A 225 -9.78 4.97 11.92
N GLY A 226 -9.79 3.64 11.84
CA GLY A 226 -8.64 2.89 11.32
C GLY A 226 -8.31 3.19 9.85
N LEU A 227 -9.34 3.34 9.02
CA LEU A 227 -9.19 3.70 7.61
C LEU A 227 -8.53 5.08 7.44
N ASP A 228 -8.95 6.06 8.25
CA ASP A 228 -8.40 7.41 8.23
C ASP A 228 -6.97 7.47 8.77
N LEU A 229 -6.64 6.71 9.83
CA LEU A 229 -5.24 6.60 10.24
C LEU A 229 -4.38 6.01 9.12
N CYS A 230 -4.82 4.93 8.45
CA CYS A 230 -4.10 4.38 7.31
C CYS A 230 -3.92 5.40 6.17
N ARG A 231 -4.97 6.18 5.84
CA ARG A 231 -4.89 7.29 4.87
C ARG A 231 -3.88 8.36 5.31
N ARG A 232 -3.98 8.88 6.54
CA ARG A 232 -3.03 9.88 7.09
C ARG A 232 -1.58 9.37 7.11
N LEU A 233 -1.36 8.10 7.46
CA LEU A 233 -0.03 7.48 7.45
C LEU A 233 0.56 7.34 6.03
N SER A 234 -0.28 7.22 4.99
CA SER A 234 0.14 7.25 3.58
C SER A 234 0.41 8.66 3.02
N GLY A 235 0.07 9.70 3.79
CA GLY A 235 0.17 11.10 3.35
C GLY A 235 -1.09 11.66 2.67
N ARG A 236 -2.19 10.90 2.61
CA ARG A 236 -3.53 11.40 2.21
C ARG A 236 -4.14 12.18 3.37
N GLU A 237 -5.07 13.09 3.08
CA GLU A 237 -5.81 13.78 4.14
C GLU A 237 -6.95 12.88 4.65
N PRO A 238 -7.02 12.57 5.96
CA PRO A 238 -8.12 11.78 6.52
C PRO A 238 -9.41 12.61 6.66
N ASP A 239 -10.52 11.91 6.84
CA ASP A 239 -11.81 12.55 7.12
C ASP A 239 -11.97 12.84 8.64
N THR A 240 -11.24 12.11 9.49
CA THR A 240 -11.23 12.26 10.94
C THR A 240 -9.81 12.31 11.52
N GLU A 241 -9.66 12.96 12.68
CA GLU A 241 -8.37 13.09 13.36
C GLU A 241 -8.13 12.02 14.43
N VAL A 242 -6.85 11.85 14.77
CA VAL A 242 -6.44 11.04 15.92
C VAL A 242 -6.79 11.78 17.22
N LEU A 243 -7.53 11.13 18.11
CA LEU A 243 -8.02 11.69 19.36
C LEU A 243 -7.17 11.22 20.56
N ALA A 244 -6.83 12.15 21.44
CA ALA A 244 -6.19 11.86 22.72
C ALA A 244 -7.22 11.35 23.75
N VAL A 245 -7.02 10.15 24.30
CA VAL A 245 -7.80 9.67 25.47
C VAL A 245 -7.00 9.88 26.75
N SER A 246 -5.75 9.40 26.78
CA SER A 246 -4.76 9.72 27.82
C SER A 246 -3.38 10.05 27.25
N ALA A 247 -3.22 10.02 25.92
CA ALA A 247 -2.06 10.53 25.20
C ALA A 247 -1.92 12.05 25.35
N SER A 248 -0.68 12.51 25.45
CA SER A 248 -0.39 13.94 25.32
C SER A 248 -0.61 14.40 23.87
N PRO A 249 -0.94 15.70 23.63
CA PRO A 249 -1.03 16.25 22.27
C PRO A 249 0.24 15.99 21.45
N ALA A 250 1.42 16.05 22.06
CA ALA A 250 2.69 15.74 21.40
C ALA A 250 2.83 14.28 20.92
N GLN A 251 2.18 13.32 21.60
CA GLN A 251 2.14 11.93 21.13
C GLN A 251 1.18 11.77 19.94
N VAL A 252 0.03 12.43 19.97
CA VAL A 252 -0.95 12.47 18.87
C VAL A 252 -0.34 13.12 17.64
N ASP A 253 0.27 14.31 17.78
CA ASP A 253 1.00 15.02 16.73
C ASP A 253 2.10 14.16 16.11
N LYS A 254 2.86 13.43 16.93
CA LYS A 254 3.92 12.53 16.44
C LYS A 254 3.33 11.38 15.62
N LEU A 255 2.22 10.79 16.04
CA LEU A 255 1.54 9.71 15.32
C LEU A 255 0.98 10.21 13.98
N ALA A 256 0.31 11.36 13.98
CA ALA A 256 -0.24 12.01 12.79
C ALA A 256 0.82 12.40 11.74
N ARG A 257 2.07 12.64 12.17
CA ARG A 257 3.22 12.99 11.32
C ARG A 257 4.03 11.79 10.82
N LEU A 258 3.76 10.56 11.27
CA LEU A 258 4.42 9.37 10.69
C LEU A 258 4.08 9.24 9.21
N ARG A 259 5.03 8.75 8.40
CA ARG A 259 4.86 8.59 6.95
C ARG A 259 5.36 7.21 6.54
N ILE A 260 4.42 6.29 6.41
CA ILE A 260 4.68 4.89 6.08
C ILE A 260 4.76 4.75 4.57
N VAL A 261 5.62 3.86 4.09
CA VAL A 261 5.68 3.51 2.66
C VAL A 261 4.45 2.69 2.32
N PHE A 262 3.70 3.12 1.30
CA PHE A 262 2.65 2.32 0.68
C PHE A 262 3.20 1.65 -0.56
#